data_AF-A0A2S2N483-F1
#
_entry.id   AF-A0A2S2N483-F1
#
_cell.length_a   1.000
_cell.length_b   1.000
_cell.length_c   1.000
_cell.angle_alpha   90.00
_cell.angle_beta   90.00
_cell.angle_gamma   90.00
#
_symmetry.space_group_name_H-M   'P 1'
#
loop_
_entity.id
_entity.type
_entity.pdbx_description
1 polymer ?
#
loop_
_entity_poly.entity_id
_entity_poly.type
_entity_poly.pdbx_seq_one_letter_code
_entity_poly.pdbx_strand_id
1 'polypeptide(L)'
;ALRVQRCRGPVWGCGASAVRGAATGAGQPPPPTPPEIPEPAEILGNSPNFGEPRLEELGLGGSSPVGMIQNLLEFLHMDLGLPWWGAIATGTVGARILLLPLVLRGQREAARLSLHLPQLQRLSQRVAEARRGSDPNQVAVAYSELVSYQRRHDVNPLRGFLVPLVQTPLFVSFFLALQGMAAAPVPGLLRGGLGWFPDLAAPDPFYVLPVLVTASTWLVLEVWGEKSWG
;
A
#
# COMPACT_ATOMS: atom_id res chain seq x y z
N ALA A 1 -24.00 1.08 -53.12
CA ALA A 1 -23.58 -0.04 -53.97
C ALA A 1 -22.06 0.03 -54.15
N LEU A 2 -21.32 -1.03 -53.74
CA LEU A 2 -19.93 -1.39 -54.10
C LEU A 2 -18.84 -0.32 -53.78
N ARG A 3 -17.66 -0.59 -53.22
CA ARG A 3 -16.88 -1.81 -53.04
C ARG A 3 -15.76 -1.49 -52.03
N VAL A 4 -15.45 -2.43 -51.15
CA VAL A 4 -14.20 -2.45 -50.37
C VAL A 4 -13.03 -2.61 -51.35
N GLN A 5 -12.03 -1.72 -51.31
CA GLN A 5 -10.74 -1.95 -51.95
C GLN A 5 -9.62 -1.82 -50.90
N ARG A 6 -9.28 -2.96 -50.31
CA ARG A 6 -8.01 -3.21 -49.61
C ARG A 6 -6.86 -2.99 -50.60
N CYS A 7 -5.90 -2.15 -50.28
CA CYS A 7 -4.56 -2.22 -50.87
C CYS A 7 -3.58 -2.76 -49.82
N ARG A 8 -3.02 -3.94 -50.15
CA ARG A 8 -1.90 -4.63 -49.50
C ARG A 8 -0.58 -4.05 -50.00
N GLY A 9 0.45 -4.08 -49.15
CA GLY A 9 1.85 -4.22 -49.58
C GLY A 9 2.73 -2.96 -49.54
N PRO A 10 4.06 -3.13 -49.53
CA PRO A 10 4.96 -2.28 -48.74
C PRO A 10 5.91 -1.42 -49.58
N VAL A 11 6.63 -0.53 -48.89
CA VAL A 11 8.00 -0.09 -49.22
C VAL A 11 8.18 0.90 -50.40
N TRP A 12 8.59 2.10 -50.01
CA TRP A 12 9.45 3.07 -50.72
C TRP A 12 8.87 3.93 -51.85
N GLY A 13 8.89 5.24 -51.57
CA GLY A 13 9.61 6.21 -52.41
C GLY A 13 8.99 6.57 -53.75
N CYS A 14 8.25 7.67 -53.79
CA CYS A 14 8.20 8.53 -54.95
C CYS A 14 8.09 9.98 -54.47
N GLY A 15 9.23 10.67 -54.43
CA GLY A 15 9.26 12.12 -54.41
C GLY A 15 9.07 12.64 -55.83
N ALA A 16 8.27 13.69 -55.99
CA ALA A 16 8.40 14.60 -57.12
C ALA A 16 7.68 15.94 -56.83
N SER A 17 8.48 17.00 -56.95
CA SER A 17 8.17 18.32 -57.50
C SER A 17 7.05 19.18 -56.93
N ALA A 18 7.55 20.21 -56.26
CA ALA A 18 7.04 21.57 -56.15
C ALA A 18 6.18 22.09 -57.33
N VAL A 19 5.11 22.80 -56.97
CA VAL A 19 4.55 23.91 -57.74
C VAL A 19 4.41 25.12 -56.81
N ARG A 20 5.07 26.21 -57.18
CA ARG A 20 4.93 27.55 -56.59
C ARG A 20 3.63 28.17 -57.12
N GLY A 21 2.76 28.59 -56.21
CA GLY A 21 1.64 29.49 -56.48
C GLY A 21 1.57 30.56 -55.40
N ALA A 22 1.83 31.81 -55.79
CA ALA A 22 1.65 32.98 -54.93
C ALA A 22 0.17 33.40 -54.97
N ALA A 23 -0.48 33.47 -53.81
CA ALA A 23 -1.77 34.13 -53.66
C ALA A 23 -1.92 34.66 -52.23
N THR A 24 -1.91 36.00 -52.15
CA THR A 24 -2.83 36.84 -51.35
C THR A 24 -2.87 36.68 -49.83
N GLY A 25 -2.52 37.77 -49.14
CA GLY A 25 -2.58 37.87 -47.69
C GLY A 25 -3.98 37.73 -47.11
N ALA A 26 -4.06 36.90 -46.07
CA ALA A 26 -5.03 36.96 -44.98
C ALA A 26 -4.36 36.27 -43.78
N GLY A 27 -4.45 36.88 -42.59
CA GLY A 27 -3.71 36.49 -41.39
C GLY A 27 -3.86 35.00 -41.05
N GLN A 28 -2.72 34.35 -40.83
CA GLN A 28 -2.65 33.01 -40.29
C GLN A 28 -2.90 33.08 -38.78
N PRO A 29 -3.85 32.33 -38.20
CA PRO A 29 -3.96 32.23 -36.74
C PRO A 29 -2.67 31.58 -36.20
N PRO A 30 -2.16 32.02 -35.03
CA PRO A 30 -0.92 31.48 -34.49
C PRO A 30 -1.06 29.97 -34.22
N PRO A 31 0.03 29.20 -34.36
CA PRO A 31 0.01 27.78 -34.04
C PRO A 31 -0.40 27.56 -32.57
N PRO A 32 -1.12 26.48 -32.24
CA PRO A 32 -1.42 26.16 -30.86
C PRO A 32 -0.09 25.95 -30.10
N THR A 33 0.11 26.76 -29.06
CA THR A 33 1.23 26.64 -28.14
C THR A 33 1.22 25.26 -27.48
N PRO A 34 2.37 24.57 -27.37
CA PRO A 34 2.50 23.42 -26.47
C PRO A 34 2.08 23.84 -25.05
N PRO A 35 1.50 22.94 -24.23
CA PRO A 35 1.08 23.30 -22.88
C PRO A 35 2.27 23.86 -22.09
N GLU A 36 2.17 25.14 -21.72
CA GLU A 36 3.12 25.80 -20.84
C GLU A 36 3.16 25.07 -19.51
N ILE A 37 4.32 24.51 -19.18
CA ILE A 37 4.64 24.13 -17.82
C ILE A 37 4.76 25.47 -17.07
N PRO A 38 3.89 25.77 -16.08
CA PRO A 38 3.98 27.04 -15.37
C PRO A 38 5.34 27.15 -14.68
N GLU A 39 5.97 28.31 -14.82
CA GLU A 39 7.23 28.61 -14.17
C GLU A 39 7.09 28.51 -12.63
N PRO A 40 8.10 28.00 -11.92
CA PRO A 40 8.04 27.70 -10.49
C PRO A 40 7.82 28.92 -9.55
N ALA A 41 7.63 30.11 -10.09
CA ALA A 41 7.49 31.35 -9.33
C ALA A 41 6.06 31.65 -8.86
N GLU A 42 5.01 31.22 -9.57
CA GLU A 42 3.62 31.56 -9.18
C GLU A 42 3.02 30.66 -8.09
N ILE A 43 3.60 29.49 -7.82
CA ILE A 43 3.15 28.57 -6.75
C ILE A 43 3.52 29.10 -5.34
N LEU A 44 4.45 30.07 -5.26
CA LEU A 44 4.94 30.62 -4.00
C LEU A 44 3.98 31.64 -3.34
N GLY A 45 2.89 32.04 -4.00
CA GLY A 45 2.06 33.16 -3.57
C GLY A 45 0.97 32.86 -2.53
N ASN A 46 0.49 31.62 -2.42
CA ASN A 46 -0.78 31.34 -1.71
C ASN A 46 -0.73 30.28 -0.60
N SER A 47 0.45 29.83 -0.15
CA SER A 47 0.54 28.91 0.99
C SER A 47 1.31 29.54 2.16
N PRO A 48 0.73 29.60 3.39
CA PRO A 48 1.37 30.22 4.53
C PRO A 48 2.57 29.42 5.09
N ASN A 49 2.95 28.29 4.49
CA ASN A 49 4.21 27.61 4.78
C ASN A 49 4.85 27.04 3.50
N PHE A 50 6.08 27.51 3.24
CA PHE A 50 7.16 26.94 2.42
C PHE A 50 6.78 26.09 1.18
N GLY A 51 6.31 26.74 0.12
CA GLY A 51 6.78 26.52 -1.27
C GLY A 51 6.72 25.12 -1.90
N GLU A 52 5.92 24.18 -1.40
CA GLU A 52 5.70 22.89 -2.08
C GLU A 52 4.27 22.82 -2.67
N PRO A 53 4.11 22.33 -3.92
CA PRO A 53 2.80 22.12 -4.51
C PRO A 53 2.00 21.11 -3.68
N ARG A 54 0.69 21.36 -3.54
CA ARG A 54 -0.25 20.46 -2.84
C ARG A 54 -0.24 19.09 -3.52
N LEU A 55 -0.43 17.99 -2.80
CA LEU A 55 -0.47 16.66 -3.42
C LEU A 55 -1.58 16.55 -4.48
N GLU A 56 -2.67 17.32 -4.30
CA GLU A 56 -3.76 17.46 -5.27
C GLU A 56 -3.32 18.07 -6.60
N GLU A 57 -2.34 18.99 -6.61
CA GLU A 57 -1.78 19.58 -7.83
C GLU A 57 -0.88 18.58 -8.58
N LEU A 58 -0.29 17.62 -7.85
CA LEU A 58 0.48 16.49 -8.41
C LEU A 58 -0.42 15.31 -8.83
N GLY A 59 -1.75 15.45 -8.75
CA GLY A 59 -2.72 14.40 -9.10
C GLY A 59 -2.82 13.25 -8.08
N LEU A 60 -2.34 13.48 -6.86
CA LEU A 60 -2.38 12.55 -5.72
C LEU A 60 -3.44 13.05 -4.70
N GLY A 61 -4.04 12.17 -3.88
CA GLY A 61 -5.06 12.59 -2.89
C GLY A 61 -6.54 12.28 -3.19
N GLY A 62 -6.85 11.32 -4.07
CA GLY A 62 -8.24 10.87 -4.32
C GLY A 62 -8.93 10.22 -3.10
N SER A 63 -10.24 9.93 -3.19
CA SER A 63 -11.03 9.29 -2.11
C SER A 63 -10.67 7.82 -1.82
N SER A 64 -9.60 7.31 -2.42
CA SER A 64 -9.08 5.97 -2.16
C SER A 64 -8.39 5.92 -0.79
N PRO A 65 -8.27 4.74 -0.15
CA PRO A 65 -7.54 4.59 1.11
C PRO A 65 -6.11 5.13 1.04
N VAL A 66 -5.52 5.08 -0.15
CA VAL A 66 -4.18 5.62 -0.46
C VAL A 66 -4.19 7.15 -0.41
N GLY A 67 -5.16 7.81 -1.05
CA GLY A 67 -5.26 9.27 -1.06
C GLY A 67 -5.62 9.85 0.32
N MET A 68 -6.44 9.15 1.11
CA MET A 68 -6.69 9.55 2.51
C MET A 68 -5.40 9.60 3.35
N ILE A 69 -4.49 8.65 3.13
CA ILE A 69 -3.19 8.62 3.83
C ILE A 69 -2.29 9.75 3.35
N GLN A 70 -2.30 10.06 2.05
CA GLN A 70 -1.56 11.18 1.47
C GLN A 70 -2.02 12.52 2.06
N ASN A 71 -3.33 12.75 2.13
CA ASN A 71 -3.90 13.97 2.71
C ASN A 71 -3.60 14.07 4.21
N LEU A 72 -3.61 12.94 4.93
CA LEU A 72 -3.21 12.90 6.34
C LEU A 72 -1.73 13.25 6.53
N LEU A 73 -0.84 12.72 5.68
CA LEU A 73 0.60 13.02 5.74
C LEU A 73 0.88 14.48 5.39
N GLU A 74 0.18 15.03 4.40
CA GLU A 74 0.26 16.45 4.06
C GLU A 74 -0.21 17.33 5.23
N PHE A 75 -1.34 17.00 5.86
CA PHE A 75 -1.82 17.69 7.06
C PHE A 75 -0.77 17.65 8.19
N LEU A 76 -0.19 16.47 8.46
CA LEU A 76 0.86 16.33 9.48
C LEU A 76 2.14 17.13 9.15
N HIS A 77 2.46 17.31 7.87
CA HIS A 77 3.61 18.10 7.45
C HIS A 77 3.32 19.61 7.50
N MET A 78 2.19 20.03 6.94
CA MET A 78 1.85 21.44 6.73
C MET A 78 1.26 22.11 7.98
N ASP A 79 0.39 21.43 8.72
CA ASP A 79 -0.32 22.01 9.87
C ASP A 79 0.44 21.80 11.19
N LEU A 80 1.16 20.68 11.32
CA LEU A 80 1.99 20.41 12.51
C LEU A 80 3.45 20.85 12.33
N GLY A 81 3.87 21.24 11.11
CA GLY A 81 5.24 21.68 10.81
C GLY A 81 6.29 20.57 11.00
N LEU A 82 5.87 19.30 10.98
CA LEU A 82 6.77 18.16 11.16
C LEU A 82 7.56 17.91 9.88
N PRO A 83 8.85 17.52 9.95
CA PRO A 83 9.55 17.03 8.78
C PRO A 83 8.86 15.76 8.23
N TRP A 84 9.03 15.45 6.94
CA TRP A 84 8.36 14.33 6.29
C TRP A 84 8.58 12.98 7.00
N TRP A 85 9.79 12.70 7.51
CA TRP A 85 10.04 11.50 8.33
C TRP A 85 9.18 11.47 9.61
N GLY A 86 8.96 12.63 10.22
CA GLY A 86 8.15 12.82 11.42
C GLY A 86 6.65 12.68 11.13
N ALA A 87 6.19 13.16 9.97
CA ALA A 87 4.82 12.94 9.51
C ALA A 87 4.54 11.44 9.29
N ILE A 88 5.48 10.71 8.66
CA ILE A 88 5.37 9.26 8.46
C ILE A 88 5.38 8.51 9.81
N ALA A 89 6.32 8.84 10.70
CA ALA A 89 6.38 8.25 12.04
C ALA A 89 5.09 8.51 12.84
N THR A 90 4.59 9.75 12.84
CA THR A 90 3.37 10.12 13.55
C THR A 90 2.14 9.45 12.94
N GLY A 91 2.04 9.40 11.62
CA GLY A 91 0.96 8.72 10.91
C GLY A 91 0.91 7.23 11.23
N THR A 92 2.06 6.55 11.26
CA THR A 92 2.13 5.14 11.65
C THR A 92 1.78 4.91 13.12
N VAL A 93 2.26 5.75 14.03
CA VAL A 93 1.91 5.67 15.47
C VAL A 93 0.42 5.92 15.68
N GLY A 94 -0.16 6.94 15.02
CA GLY A 94 -1.60 7.22 15.08
C GLY A 94 -2.44 6.05 14.58
N ALA A 95 -2.07 5.47 13.43
CA ALA A 95 -2.72 4.28 12.91
C ALA A 95 -2.61 3.09 13.86
N ARG A 96 -1.44 2.89 14.50
CA ARG A 96 -1.23 1.84 15.50
C ARG A 96 -2.11 2.04 16.74
N ILE A 97 -2.25 3.28 17.23
CA ILE A 97 -3.14 3.59 18.36
C ILE A 97 -4.60 3.32 17.99
N LEU A 98 -5.02 3.71 16.79
CA LEU A 98 -6.38 3.46 16.30
C LEU A 98 -6.69 1.96 16.15
N LEU A 99 -5.73 1.19 15.65
CA LEU A 99 -5.85 -0.27 15.49
C LEU A 99 -5.60 -1.06 16.78
N LEU A 100 -4.95 -0.48 17.78
CA LEU A 100 -4.62 -1.13 19.05
C LEU A 100 -5.82 -1.84 19.71
N PRO A 101 -7.02 -1.24 19.85
CA PRO A 101 -8.17 -1.95 20.40
C PRO A 101 -8.59 -3.17 19.56
N LEU A 102 -8.45 -3.11 18.24
CA LEU A 102 -8.73 -4.24 17.35
C LEU A 102 -7.69 -5.35 17.51
N VAL A 103 -6.41 -5.00 17.54
CA VAL A 103 -5.31 -5.94 17.74
C VAL A 103 -5.43 -6.63 19.09
N LEU A 104 -5.70 -5.90 20.18
CA LEU A 104 -5.89 -6.48 21.50
C LEU A 104 -7.07 -7.46 21.56
N ARG A 105 -8.17 -7.16 20.87
CA ARG A 105 -9.30 -8.11 20.74
C ARG A 105 -8.87 -9.39 20.04
N GLY A 106 -8.15 -9.30 18.92
CA GLY A 106 -7.69 -10.49 18.22
C GLY A 106 -6.66 -11.31 18.98
N GLN A 107 -5.77 -10.65 19.74
CA GLN A 107 -4.81 -11.34 20.62
C GLN A 107 -5.51 -12.13 21.73
N ARG A 108 -6.61 -11.61 22.29
CA ARG A 108 -7.42 -12.33 23.28
C ARG A 108 -8.05 -13.60 22.69
N GLU A 109 -8.59 -13.52 21.48
CA GLU A 109 -9.16 -14.68 20.78
C GLU A 109 -8.07 -15.72 20.43
N ALA A 110 -6.88 -15.26 20.02
CA ALA A 110 -5.73 -16.13 19.75
C ALA A 110 -5.25 -16.85 21.02
N ALA A 111 -5.19 -16.16 22.16
CA ALA A 111 -4.87 -16.76 23.45
C ALA A 111 -5.94 -17.77 23.93
N ARG A 112 -7.23 -17.51 23.64
CA ARG A 112 -8.29 -18.50 23.91
C ARG A 112 -8.14 -19.74 23.02
N LEU A 113 -7.80 -19.55 21.75
CA LEU A 113 -7.56 -20.64 20.82
C LEU A 113 -6.37 -21.50 21.26
N SER A 114 -5.29 -20.91 21.76
CA SER A 114 -4.10 -21.65 22.17
C SER A 114 -4.37 -22.66 23.29
N LEU A 115 -5.30 -22.36 24.20
CA LEU A 115 -5.75 -23.29 25.24
C LEU A 115 -6.46 -24.52 24.68
N HIS A 116 -7.20 -24.35 23.58
CA HIS A 116 -7.96 -25.44 22.94
C HIS A 116 -7.22 -26.12 21.78
N LEU A 117 -6.09 -25.55 21.32
CA LEU A 117 -5.24 -26.14 20.28
C LEU A 117 -4.91 -27.61 20.50
N PRO A 118 -4.48 -28.09 21.69
CA PRO A 118 -4.13 -29.50 21.86
C PRO A 118 -5.34 -30.44 21.66
N GLN A 119 -6.53 -30.04 22.10
CA GLN A 119 -7.75 -30.83 21.90
C GLN A 119 -8.23 -30.78 20.45
N LEU A 120 -8.16 -29.61 19.81
CA LEU A 120 -8.45 -29.44 18.38
C LEU A 120 -7.49 -30.28 17.51
N GLN A 121 -6.22 -30.35 17.86
CA GLN A 121 -5.23 -31.18 17.18
C GLN A 121 -5.55 -32.67 17.31
N ARG A 122 -5.94 -33.15 18.49
CA ARG A 122 -6.37 -34.55 18.70
C ARG A 122 -7.61 -34.90 17.86
N LEU A 123 -8.62 -34.03 17.84
CA LEU A 123 -9.82 -34.23 17.02
C LEU A 123 -9.49 -34.17 15.52
N SER A 124 -8.61 -33.25 15.11
CA SER A 124 -8.14 -33.14 13.73
C SER A 124 -7.34 -34.37 13.30
N GLN A 125 -6.55 -34.98 14.18
CA GLN A 125 -5.84 -36.23 13.93
C GLN A 125 -6.81 -37.39 13.70
N ARG A 126 -7.86 -37.52 14.52
CA ARG A 126 -8.92 -38.52 14.30
C ARG A 126 -9.61 -38.36 12.94
N VAL A 127 -9.89 -37.13 12.52
CA VAL A 127 -10.44 -36.86 11.17
C VAL A 127 -9.45 -37.28 10.08
N ALA A 128 -8.17 -37.00 10.26
CA ALA A 128 -7.13 -37.41 9.32
C ALA A 128 -6.97 -38.94 9.24
N GLU A 129 -7.05 -39.63 10.38
CA GLU A 129 -7.04 -41.10 10.46
C GLU A 129 -8.29 -41.70 9.79
N ALA A 130 -9.47 -41.17 10.08
CA ALA A 130 -10.72 -41.60 9.43
C ALA A 130 -10.67 -41.39 7.91
N ARG A 131 -10.01 -40.32 7.43
CA ARG A 131 -9.80 -40.07 5.98
C ARG A 131 -8.83 -41.05 5.32
N ARG A 132 -7.91 -41.66 6.08
CA ARG A 132 -7.07 -42.75 5.58
C ARG A 132 -7.86 -44.05 5.47
N GLY A 133 -8.87 -44.23 6.33
CA GLY A 133 -9.90 -45.23 6.13
C GLY A 133 -10.72 -44.89 4.88
N SER A 134 -11.11 -45.91 4.10
CA SER A 134 -11.94 -45.74 2.91
C SER A 134 -13.43 -45.50 3.22
N ASP A 135 -13.79 -45.30 4.49
CA ASP A 135 -15.17 -45.19 4.93
C ASP A 135 -15.62 -43.71 5.04
N PRO A 136 -16.44 -43.21 4.10
CA PRO A 136 -16.89 -41.81 4.12
C PRO A 136 -17.77 -41.48 5.33
N ASN A 137 -18.47 -42.47 5.89
CA ASN A 137 -19.33 -42.27 7.04
C ASN A 137 -18.52 -41.99 8.33
N GLN A 138 -17.38 -42.66 8.51
CA GLN A 138 -16.51 -42.43 9.66
C GLN A 138 -15.90 -41.03 9.61
N VAL A 139 -15.53 -40.55 8.42
CA VAL A 139 -15.05 -39.18 8.20
C VAL A 139 -16.11 -38.15 8.58
N ALA A 140 -17.37 -38.37 8.18
CA ALA A 140 -18.46 -37.45 8.49
C ALA A 140 -18.72 -37.35 10.01
N VAL A 141 -18.72 -38.49 10.71
CA VAL A 141 -18.88 -38.54 12.17
C VAL A 141 -17.73 -37.81 12.88
N ALA A 142 -16.48 -38.12 12.55
CA ALA A 142 -15.31 -37.47 13.15
C ALA A 142 -15.29 -35.95 12.88
N TYR A 143 -15.67 -35.52 11.67
CA TYR A 143 -15.76 -34.10 11.34
C TYR A 143 -16.87 -33.40 12.12
N SER A 144 -18.04 -34.05 12.28
CA SER A 144 -19.13 -33.52 13.10
C SER A 144 -18.73 -33.36 14.57
N GLU A 145 -17.93 -34.28 15.11
CA GLU A 145 -17.40 -34.20 16.48
C GLU A 145 -16.52 -32.96 16.62
N LEU A 146 -15.60 -32.73 15.67
CA LEU A 146 -14.74 -31.55 15.62
C LEU A 146 -15.54 -30.24 15.55
N VAL A 147 -16.54 -30.16 14.66
CA VAL A 147 -17.39 -28.96 14.54
C VAL A 147 -18.25 -28.75 15.79
N SER A 148 -18.78 -29.82 16.37
CA SER A 148 -19.58 -29.75 17.60
C SER A 148 -18.73 -29.24 18.77
N TYR A 149 -17.47 -29.66 18.86
CA TYR A 149 -16.52 -29.21 19.85
C TYR A 149 -16.22 -27.71 19.71
N GLN A 150 -15.93 -27.25 18.48
CA GLN A 150 -15.73 -25.82 18.19
C GLN A 150 -16.94 -24.97 18.57
N ARG A 151 -18.17 -25.44 18.27
CA ARG A 151 -19.41 -24.74 18.62
C ARG A 151 -19.67 -24.71 20.12
N ARG A 152 -19.41 -25.80 20.85
CA ARG A 152 -19.60 -25.87 22.31
C ARG A 152 -18.68 -24.92 23.07
N HIS A 153 -17.45 -24.74 22.58
CA HIS A 153 -16.45 -23.88 23.22
C HIS A 153 -16.35 -22.47 22.60
N ASP A 154 -17.21 -22.13 21.63
CA ASP A 154 -17.19 -20.88 20.83
C ASP A 154 -15.78 -20.52 20.31
N VAL A 155 -15.02 -21.54 19.91
CA VAL A 155 -13.65 -21.35 19.42
C VAL A 155 -13.69 -21.29 17.90
N ASN A 156 -13.59 -20.08 17.35
CA ASN A 156 -13.53 -19.87 15.91
C ASN A 156 -12.09 -19.53 15.48
N PRO A 157 -11.39 -20.41 14.75
CA PRO A 157 -10.03 -20.14 14.27
C PRO A 157 -9.97 -18.91 13.34
N LEU A 158 -11.09 -18.55 12.69
CA LEU A 158 -11.15 -17.38 11.81
C LEU A 158 -11.05 -16.06 12.58
N ARG A 159 -11.45 -16.01 13.86
CA ARG A 159 -11.35 -14.77 14.66
C ARG A 159 -9.90 -14.31 14.85
N GLY A 160 -8.97 -15.26 14.96
CA GLY A 160 -7.53 -14.96 15.01
C GLY A 160 -6.98 -14.44 13.68
N PHE A 161 -7.54 -14.89 12.56
CA PHE A 161 -7.14 -14.45 11.22
C PHE A 161 -7.67 -13.06 10.83
N LEU A 162 -8.68 -12.52 11.55
CA LEU A 162 -9.23 -11.19 11.27
C LEU A 162 -8.20 -10.06 11.42
N VAL A 163 -7.28 -10.17 12.38
CA VAL A 163 -6.26 -9.12 12.61
C VAL A 163 -5.32 -8.97 11.41
N PRO A 164 -4.61 -10.02 10.94
CA PRO A 164 -3.75 -9.88 9.77
C PRO A 164 -4.54 -9.53 8.50
N LEU A 165 -5.80 -9.97 8.39
CA LEU A 165 -6.65 -9.65 7.25
C LEU A 165 -6.98 -8.15 7.14
N VAL A 166 -7.17 -7.45 8.26
CA VAL A 166 -7.38 -5.99 8.27
C VAL A 166 -6.06 -5.22 8.24
N GLN A 167 -5.01 -5.77 8.85
CA GLN A 167 -3.69 -5.15 8.91
C GLN A 167 -3.01 -5.08 7.54
N THR A 168 -3.18 -6.12 6.70
CA THR A 168 -2.49 -6.22 5.40
C THR A 168 -2.95 -5.14 4.41
N PRO A 169 -4.26 -4.92 4.18
CA PRO A 169 -4.74 -3.83 3.31
C PRO A 169 -4.31 -2.45 3.79
N LEU A 170 -4.29 -2.22 5.12
CA LEU A 170 -3.82 -0.94 5.66
C LEU A 170 -2.33 -0.71 5.34
N PHE A 171 -1.50 -1.73 5.54
CA PHE A 171 -0.07 -1.66 5.23
C PHE A 171 0.17 -1.40 3.73
N VAL A 172 -0.53 -2.13 2.86
CA VAL A 172 -0.44 -1.93 1.40
C VAL A 172 -0.88 -0.52 1.02
N SER A 173 -1.95 -0.01 1.61
CA SER A 173 -2.44 1.35 1.35
C SER A 173 -1.40 2.41 1.74
N PHE A 174 -0.77 2.23 2.90
CA PHE A 174 0.30 3.11 3.38
C PHE A 174 1.55 3.04 2.49
N PHE A 175 1.94 1.84 2.07
CA PHE A 175 3.08 1.64 1.18
C PHE A 175 2.85 2.28 -0.20
N LEU A 176 1.69 2.06 -0.81
CA LEU A 176 1.34 2.67 -2.10
C LEU A 176 1.23 4.19 -2.00
N ALA A 177 0.77 4.72 -0.87
CA ALA A 177 0.73 6.16 -0.63
C ALA A 177 2.13 6.76 -0.67
N LEU A 178 3.07 6.15 0.07
CA LEU A 178 4.47 6.57 0.09
C LEU A 178 5.16 6.38 -1.27
N GLN A 179 4.91 5.26 -1.95
CA GLN A 179 5.48 5.01 -3.27
C GLN A 179 4.98 6.03 -4.30
N GLY A 180 3.69 6.40 -4.25
CA GLY A 180 3.13 7.45 -5.10
C GLY A 180 3.77 8.81 -4.84
N MET A 181 4.01 9.16 -3.57
CA MET A 181 4.70 10.39 -3.19
C MET A 181 6.18 10.38 -3.60
N ALA A 182 6.86 9.23 -3.51
CA ALA A 182 8.24 9.08 -3.96
C ALA A 182 8.38 9.15 -5.49
N ALA A 183 7.38 8.67 -6.23
CA ALA A 183 7.36 8.70 -7.69
C ALA A 183 7.02 10.09 -8.28
N ALA A 184 6.37 10.96 -7.51
CA ALA A 184 5.98 12.31 -7.92
C ALA A 184 6.94 13.39 -7.39
N PRO A 185 8.26 13.13 -7.44
CA PRO A 185 9.32 13.67 -6.58
C PRO A 185 8.94 14.91 -5.78
N VAL A 186 8.27 14.70 -4.64
CA VAL A 186 7.91 15.80 -3.74
C VAL A 186 9.21 16.37 -3.16
N PRO A 187 9.52 17.66 -3.38
CA PRO A 187 10.83 18.23 -3.04
C PRO A 187 11.19 18.06 -1.56
N GLY A 188 10.18 17.97 -0.67
CA GLY A 188 10.37 17.80 0.75
C GLY A 188 10.69 16.35 1.15
N LEU A 189 10.31 15.35 0.34
CA LEU A 189 10.72 13.96 0.58
C LEU A 189 12.21 13.75 0.28
N LEU A 190 12.74 14.47 -0.71
CA LEU A 190 14.13 14.39 -1.18
C LEU A 190 15.13 15.09 -0.23
N ARG A 191 14.66 16.05 0.57
CA ARG A 191 15.49 16.83 1.52
C ARG A 191 15.12 16.59 2.99
N GLY A 192 14.03 15.86 3.24
CA GLY A 192 13.45 15.65 4.57
C GLY A 192 14.03 14.47 5.34
N GLY A 193 15.27 14.07 5.03
CA GLY A 193 16.03 13.01 5.69
C GLY A 193 16.32 13.18 7.16
N LEU A 194 16.62 12.07 7.86
CA LEU A 194 17.36 12.10 9.13
C LEU A 194 18.86 12.10 8.82
N GLY A 195 19.70 12.59 9.74
CA GLY A 195 21.12 12.90 9.47
C GLY A 195 21.98 11.81 8.79
N TRP A 196 21.57 10.53 8.81
CA TRP A 196 22.24 9.42 8.12
C TRP A 196 21.56 8.94 6.82
N PHE A 197 20.32 9.36 6.53
CA PHE A 197 19.63 9.16 5.24
C PHE A 197 19.02 10.49 4.76
N PRO A 198 19.70 11.23 3.89
CA PRO A 198 19.25 12.56 3.46
C PRO A 198 18.00 12.54 2.57
N ASP A 199 17.75 11.42 1.89
CA ASP A 199 16.65 11.22 0.96
C ASP A 199 15.77 10.05 1.42
N LEU A 200 14.46 10.29 1.59
CA LEU A 200 13.48 9.25 1.97
C LEU A 200 12.93 8.48 0.77
N ALA A 201 13.03 9.03 -0.44
CA ALA A 201 12.53 8.40 -1.66
C ALA A 201 13.51 7.33 -2.20
N ALA A 202 14.78 7.42 -1.82
CA ALA A 202 15.83 6.48 -2.22
C ALA A 202 16.01 5.34 -1.19
N PRO A 203 16.52 4.16 -1.62
CA PRO A 203 16.94 3.11 -0.69
C PRO A 203 18.00 3.61 0.30
N ASP A 204 17.91 3.18 1.56
CA ASP A 204 18.89 3.52 2.62
C ASP A 204 20.31 3.10 2.21
N PRO A 205 21.26 4.04 2.02
CA PRO A 205 22.63 3.72 1.61
C PRO A 205 23.41 2.89 2.63
N PHE A 206 23.06 2.99 3.91
CA PHE A 206 23.81 2.37 5.01
C PHE A 206 23.10 1.14 5.60
N TYR A 207 21.94 0.75 5.08
CA TYR A 207 21.12 -0.39 5.55
C TYR A 207 20.84 -0.37 7.07
N VAL A 208 20.88 0.80 7.72
CA VAL A 208 20.67 0.95 9.16
C VAL A 208 19.21 0.62 9.50
N LEU A 209 18.26 1.08 8.67
CA LEU A 209 16.83 0.84 8.90
C LEU A 209 16.47 -0.67 8.88
N PRO A 210 16.87 -1.47 7.86
CA PRO A 210 16.68 -2.92 7.87
C PRO A 210 17.33 -3.63 9.07
N VAL A 211 18.53 -3.21 9.47
CA VAL A 211 19.22 -3.80 10.63
C VAL A 211 18.45 -3.52 11.92
N LEU A 212 17.94 -2.30 12.11
CA LEU A 212 17.12 -1.95 13.26
C LEU A 212 15.79 -2.71 13.29
N VAL A 213 15.13 -2.88 12.13
CA VAL A 213 13.89 -3.67 12.05
C VAL A 213 14.17 -5.14 12.39
N THR A 214 15.30 -5.69 11.92
CA THR A 214 15.69 -7.07 12.22
C THR A 214 16.00 -7.24 13.71
N ALA A 215 16.79 -6.34 14.29
CA ALA A 215 17.13 -6.35 15.71
C ALA A 215 15.89 -6.18 16.61
N SER A 216 14.97 -5.29 16.23
CA SER A 216 13.72 -5.11 16.98
C SER A 216 12.82 -6.33 16.89
N THR A 217 12.71 -6.96 15.72
CA THR A 217 11.95 -8.21 15.55
C THR A 217 12.57 -9.34 16.38
N TRP A 218 13.90 -9.46 16.38
CA TRP A 218 14.63 -10.43 17.21
C TRP A 218 14.31 -10.24 18.70
N LEU A 219 14.38 -9.01 19.19
CA LEU A 219 14.07 -8.69 20.59
C LEU A 219 12.61 -9.01 20.94
N VAL A 220 11.66 -8.75 20.03
CA VAL A 220 10.27 -9.15 20.21
C VAL A 220 10.16 -10.68 20.32
N LEU A 221 10.80 -11.45 19.45
CA LEU A 221 10.72 -12.91 19.50
C LEU A 221 11.26 -13.48 20.82
N GLU A 222 12.37 -12.96 21.33
CA GLU A 222 12.95 -13.39 22.60
C GLU A 222 11.97 -13.13 23.78
N VAL A 223 11.46 -11.90 23.86
CA VAL A 223 10.54 -11.47 24.94
C VAL A 223 9.23 -12.27 24.92
N TRP A 224 8.73 -12.60 23.73
CA TRP A 224 7.52 -13.41 23.59
C TRP A 224 7.78 -14.90 23.81
N GLY A 225 8.97 -15.40 23.42
CA GLY A 225 9.38 -16.79 23.60
C GLY A 225 9.56 -17.17 25.07
N GLU A 226 10.21 -16.33 25.86
CA GLU A 226 10.48 -16.61 27.27
C GLU A 226 9.19 -16.71 28.10
N LYS A 227 8.16 -15.92 27.77
CA LYS A 227 6.86 -15.95 28.47
C LYS A 227 5.99 -17.18 28.16
N SER A 228 6.29 -17.96 27.13
CA SER A 228 5.46 -19.11 26.74
C SER A 228 5.94 -20.44 27.35
N TRP A 229 7.13 -20.48 27.96
CA TRP A 229 7.75 -21.71 28.49
C TRP A 229 8.04 -21.68 30.00
N GLY A 230 7.71 -20.58 30.69
CA GLY A 230 7.84 -20.41 32.14
C GLY A 230 6.53 -20.60 32.89
#